data_AF-A0A2E7QUD5-F1
#
_entry.id   AF-A0A2E7QUD5-F1
#
_cell.length_a   1.000
_cell.length_b   1.000
_cell.length_c   1.000
_cell.angle_alpha   90.00
_cell.angle_beta   90.00
_cell.angle_gamma   90.00
#
_symmetry.space_group_name_H-M   'P 1'
#
loop_
_entity.id
_entity.type
_entity.pdbx_description
1 polymer ?
#
loop_
_entity_poly.entity_id
_entity_poly.type
_entity_poly.pdbx_seq_one_letter_code
_entity_poly.pdbx_strand_id
1 'polypeptide(L)' 'MISNLAKPRGSQFYCEDSIVLTKNLIGLTNESVWKALERKGLARSFFPLGITLTTNGMNYDTGLSKLILIKPPKKS' A
#
# COMPACT_ATOMS: atom_id res chain seq x y z
N MET A 1 6.40 0.75 11.56
CA MET A 1 4.94 0.61 11.66
C MET A 1 4.31 1.69 10.78
N ILE A 2 3.40 1.34 9.87
CA ILE A 2 2.70 2.30 9.01
C ILE A 2 1.33 2.57 9.66
N SER A 3 1.11 3.78 10.17
CA SER A 3 -0.08 4.15 10.95
C SER A 3 -0.88 5.32 10.36
N ASN A 4 -0.38 6.01 9.34
CA ASN A 4 -1.09 7.09 8.64
C ASN A 4 -1.60 6.61 7.27
N LEU A 5 -2.39 5.54 7.27
CA LEU A 5 -3.04 5.07 6.05
C LEU A 5 -4.19 6.04 5.73
N ALA A 6 -3.96 6.93 4.78
CA ALA A 6 -4.96 7.88 4.32
C ALA A 6 -6.23 7.13 3.86
N LYS A 7 -7.39 7.53 4.39
CA LYS A 7 -8.67 7.07 3.82
C LYS A 7 -8.71 7.47 2.35
N PRO A 8 -9.07 6.57 1.42
CA PRO A 8 -9.24 6.95 0.02
C PRO A 8 -10.38 7.98 -0.09
N ARG A 9 -10.01 9.25 -0.12
CA ARG A 9 -10.88 10.39 -0.45
C ARG A 9 -10.20 11.13 -1.60
N GLY A 10 -10.64 10.86 -2.82
CA GLY A 10 -10.01 11.34 -4.06
C GLY A 10 -9.20 10.26 -4.80
N SER A 11 -8.92 10.52 -6.09
CA SER A 11 -8.42 9.55 -7.10
C SER A 11 -6.91 9.23 -7.03
N GLN A 12 -6.17 9.78 -6.05
CA GLN A 12 -4.71 9.69 -5.96
C GLN A 12 -4.22 9.56 -4.51
N PHE A 13 -3.28 8.65 -4.27
CA PHE A 13 -2.47 8.47 -3.05
C PHE A 13 -1.05 8.93 -3.32
N TYR A 14 -0.51 9.76 -2.44
CA TYR A 14 0.87 10.25 -2.54
C TYR A 14 1.77 9.41 -1.64
N CYS A 15 2.69 8.67 -2.25
CA CYS A 15 3.95 8.26 -1.64
C CYS A 15 4.97 9.32 -2.05
N GLU A 16 5.93 9.72 -1.20
CA GLU A 16 6.75 10.93 -1.39
C GLU A 16 7.21 11.22 -2.84
N ASP A 17 7.70 10.20 -3.56
CA ASP A 17 8.14 10.32 -4.96
C ASP A 17 7.20 9.69 -6.01
N SER A 18 6.00 9.25 -5.63
CA SER A 18 5.12 8.45 -6.49
C SER A 18 3.63 8.61 -6.18
N ILE A 19 2.81 8.71 -7.23
CA ILE A 19 1.36 8.72 -7.14
C ILE A 19 0.83 7.31 -7.38
N VAL A 20 -0.03 6.81 -6.50
CA VAL A 20 -0.80 5.57 -6.70
C VAL A 20 -2.26 5.92 -6.94
N LEU A 21 -2.85 5.39 -8.02
CA LEU A 21 -4.26 5.61 -8.33
C LEU A 21 -5.18 4.88 -7.35
N THR A 22 -6.28 5.51 -6.95
CA THR A 22 -7.24 4.95 -5.98
C THR A 22 -7.88 3.63 -6.41
N LYS A 23 -7.95 3.35 -7.72
CA LYS A 23 -8.39 2.05 -8.26
C LYS A 23 -7.51 0.86 -7.79
N ASN A 24 -6.25 1.13 -7.45
CA ASN A 24 -5.32 0.12 -6.95
C ASN A 24 -5.31 0.05 -5.40
N LEU A 25 -6.06 0.95 -4.72
CA LEU A 25 -6.07 1.07 -3.26
C LEU A 25 -7.25 0.33 -2.60
N ILE A 26 -8.08 -0.40 -3.37
CA ILE A 26 -9.26 -1.12 -2.85
C ILE A 26 -8.85 -2.16 -1.78
N GLY A 27 -7.63 -2.71 -1.90
CA GLY A 27 -7.05 -3.61 -0.89
C GLY A 27 -6.75 -2.94 0.46
N LEU A 28 -6.55 -1.61 0.50
CA LEU A 28 -6.27 -0.89 1.75
C LEU A 28 -7.49 -0.83 2.68
N THR A 29 -8.70 -0.90 2.12
CA THR A 29 -9.95 -0.89 2.91
C THR A 29 -10.54 -2.28 3.12
N ASN A 30 -9.92 -3.34 2.59
CA ASN A 30 -10.43 -4.71 2.68
C ASN A 30 -9.63 -5.53 3.70
N GLU A 31 -10.21 -5.77 4.88
CA GLU A 31 -9.60 -6.56 5.96
C GLU A 31 -9.16 -7.97 5.50
N SER A 32 -9.88 -8.58 4.56
CA SER A 32 -9.56 -9.93 4.06
C SER A 32 -8.20 -9.98 3.35
N VAL A 33 -7.80 -8.88 2.69
CA VAL A 33 -6.48 -8.75 2.07
C VAL A 33 -5.39 -8.69 3.14
N TRP A 34 -5.64 -7.99 4.25
CA TRP A 34 -4.68 -7.85 5.34
C TRP A 34 -4.47 -9.19 6.05
N LYS A 35 -5.56 -9.92 6.33
CA LYS A 35 -5.49 -11.30 6.85
C LYS A 35 -4.74 -12.23 5.90
N ALA A 36 -4.86 -12.04 4.58
CA ALA A 36 -4.10 -12.83 3.61
C ALA A 36 -2.59 -12.56 3.67
N LEU A 37 -2.18 -11.30 3.88
CA LEU A 37 -0.78 -10.93 4.08
C LEU A 37 -0.22 -11.52 5.38
N GLU A 38 -1.02 -11.52 6.46
CA GLU A 38 -0.64 -12.16 7.73
C GLU A 38 -0.46 -13.66 7.61
N ARG A 39 -1.40 -14.37 6.95
CA ARG A 39 -1.27 -15.82 6.73
C ARG A 39 -0.02 -16.19 5.93
N LYS A 40 0.41 -15.31 5.02
CA LYS A 40 1.64 -15.47 4.25
C LYS A 40 2.91 -15.07 5.03
N GLY A 41 2.77 -14.57 6.27
CA GLY A 41 3.89 -14.08 7.08
C GLY A 41 4.56 -12.81 6.52
N LEU A 42 3.88 -12.08 5.63
CA LEU A 42 4.42 -10.88 4.99
C LEU A 42 4.19 -9.62 5.82
N ALA A 43 3.17 -9.62 6.68
CA ALA A 43 2.83 -8.48 7.50
C ALA A 43 2.18 -8.91 8.81
N ARG A 44 2.09 -7.96 9.74
CA ARG A 44 1.24 -7.98 10.93
C ARG A 44 0.21 -6.86 10.80
N SER A 45 -1.05 -7.24 10.79
CA SER A 45 -2.21 -6.37 10.65
C SER A 45 -2.60 -5.76 11.99
N PHE A 46 -2.87 -4.47 11.98
CA PHE A 46 -3.58 -3.75 13.03
C PHE A 46 -4.78 -3.04 12.42
N PHE A 47 -5.43 -3.67 11.42
CA PHE A 47 -6.56 -3.09 10.70
C PHE A 47 -7.63 -2.55 11.67
N PRO A 48 -8.23 -1.38 11.39
CA PRO A 48 -7.96 -0.46 10.28
C PRO A 48 -6.85 0.57 10.57
N LEU A 49 -6.18 0.47 11.72
CA LEU A 49 -5.29 1.52 12.25
C LEU A 49 -3.92 1.52 11.57
N GLY A 50 -3.42 0.36 11.14
CA GLY A 50 -2.10 0.30 10.53
C GLY A 50 -1.61 -1.11 10.25
N ILE A 51 -0.48 -1.22 9.55
CA ILE A 51 0.14 -2.49 9.21
C ILE A 51 1.65 -2.39 9.41
N THR A 52 2.28 -3.48 9.85
CA THR A 52 3.74 -3.58 9.94
C THR A 52 4.20 -4.71 9.03
N LEU A 53 5.09 -4.41 8.08
CA LEU A 53 5.68 -5.42 7.21
C LEU A 53 6.73 -6.24 7.98
N THR A 54 6.80 -7.53 7.70
CA THR A 54 7.92 -8.37 8.13
C THR A 54 9.10 -8.18 7.18
N THR A 55 10.29 -8.68 7.53
CA THR A 55 11.44 -8.70 6.61
C THR A 55 11.11 -9.37 5.28
N ASN A 56 10.33 -10.45 5.31
CA ASN A 56 9.86 -11.14 4.11
C ASN A 56 8.93 -10.26 3.28
N GLY A 57 8.02 -9.52 3.92
CA GLY A 57 7.14 -8.57 3.24
C GLY A 57 7.88 -7.40 2.59
N MET A 58 8.93 -6.89 3.24
CA MET A 58 9.78 -5.84 2.68
C MET A 58 10.54 -6.31 1.43
N ASN A 59 10.98 -7.57 1.43
CA ASN A 59 11.70 -8.19 0.32
C ASN A 59 10.77 -8.82 -0.74
N TYR A 60 9.45 -8.77 -0.54
CA TYR A 60 8.48 -9.39 -1.43
C TYR A 60 8.24 -8.53 -2.66
N ASP A 61 9.04 -8.74 -3.70
CA ASP A 61 8.83 -8.08 -4.99
C ASP A 61 7.68 -8.73 -5.76
N THR A 62 6.64 -7.94 -6.03
CA THR A 62 5.49 -8.37 -6.82
C THR A 62 5.67 -8.07 -8.30
N GLY A 63 6.69 -7.28 -8.68
CA GLY A 63 6.86 -6.73 -10.03
C GLY A 63 5.82 -5.66 -10.41
N LEU A 64 4.83 -5.40 -9.55
CA LEU A 64 3.72 -4.48 -9.82
C LEU A 64 4.06 -3.02 -9.59
N SER A 65 5.21 -2.73 -8.96
CA SER A 65 5.67 -1.37 -8.68
C SER A 65 5.67 -0.48 -9.94
N LYS A 66 6.13 -1.02 -11.08
CA LYS A 66 6.16 -0.31 -12.38
C LYS A 66 4.78 -0.02 -12.98
N LEU A 67 3.75 -0.77 -12.58
CA LEU A 67 2.38 -0.63 -13.08
C LEU A 67 1.53 0.31 -12.20
N ILE A 68 1.91 0.44 -10.92
CA ILE A 68 1.10 1.10 -9.89
C ILE A 68 1.71 2.44 -9.47
N LEU A 69 3.03 2.58 -9.48
CA LEU A 69 3.72 3.83 -9.15
C LEU A 69 3.80 4.73 -10.39
N ILE A 70 3.08 5.84 -10.35
CA ILE A 70 3.11 6.87 -11.39
C ILE A 70 4.05 7.97 -10.92
N LYS A 71 5.07 8.31 -11.72
CA LYS A 71 5.92 9.48 -11.42
C LYS A 71 5.06 10.74 -11.46
N PRO A 72 5.11 11.60 -10.42
CA PRO A 72 4.43 12.89 -10.48
C PRO A 72 5.00 13.71 -11.66
N PRO A 73 4.16 14.50 -12.36
CA PRO A 73 4.66 15.36 -13.43
C PRO A 73 5.71 16.32 -12.88
N LYS A 74 6.88 16.41 -13.54
CA LYS A 74 7.88 17.44 -13.22
C LYS A 74 7.21 18.81 -13.31
N LYS A 75 7.20 19.58 -12.22
CA LYS A 75 6.91 21.01 -12.31
C LYS A 75 7.97 21.63 -13.23
N SER A 76 7.51 22.13 -14.37
CA SER A 76 8.31 22.91 -15.32
C SER A 76 8.39 24.36 -14.88
#